data_AF-A0A9P0LV88-F1
#
_entry.id   AF-A0A9P0LV88-F1
#
_cell.length_a   1.000
_cell.length_b   1.000
_cell.length_c   1.000
_cell.angle_alpha   90.00
_cell.angle_beta   90.00
_cell.angle_gamma   90.00
#
_symmetry.space_group_name_H-M   'P 1'
#
loop_
_entity.id
_entity.type
_entity.pdbx_description
1 polymer ?
#
loop_
_entity_poly.entity_id
_entity_poly.type
_entity_poly.pdbx_seq_one_letter_code
_entity_poly.pdbx_strand_id
1 'polypeptide(L)'
;MIAAKKVGIKSQTIRMPASTSEDELLKKIDELNNDKTVDGILIQLPVPEHISERKVCQAVDPRKDVDGFHLTNIGKLTCNLDTFVPCTALGVIELLKRSHIKTFGKNVVVCGRSKNVGLPISLLLHADARNELPGHEATVILCHRNTPPEELTFFAKRADIIISATGTKRYVKIN
;
A
#
# COMPACT_ATOMS: atom_id res chain seq x y z
N MET A 1 -20.37 -2.92 0.63
CA MET A 1 -19.41 -2.08 1.38
C MET A 1 -20.09 -0.80 1.87
N ILE A 2 -20.00 -0.46 3.17
CA ILE A 2 -20.68 0.73 3.73
C ILE A 2 -20.13 2.03 3.14
N ALA A 3 -18.80 2.16 3.03
CA ALA A 3 -18.14 3.36 2.50
C ALA A 3 -18.54 3.64 1.04
N ALA A 4 -18.49 2.62 0.17
CA ALA A 4 -18.89 2.76 -1.23
C ALA A 4 -20.33 3.29 -1.40
N LYS A 5 -21.29 2.71 -0.65
CA LYS A 5 -22.68 3.19 -0.65
C LYS A 5 -22.81 4.65 -0.23
N LYS A 6 -22.03 5.10 0.77
CA LYS A 6 -22.06 6.48 1.26
C LYS A 6 -21.60 7.50 0.22
N VAL A 7 -20.72 7.10 -0.70
CA VAL A 7 -20.18 7.96 -1.76
C VAL A 7 -20.79 7.68 -3.14
N GLY A 8 -21.88 6.91 -3.20
CA GLY A 8 -22.59 6.61 -4.45
C GLY A 8 -21.92 5.58 -5.37
N ILE A 9 -20.88 4.88 -4.89
CA ILE A 9 -20.21 3.81 -5.64
C ILE A 9 -21.05 2.53 -5.54
N LYS A 10 -21.41 1.96 -6.70
CA LYS A 10 -21.98 0.62 -6.78
C LYS A 10 -20.93 -0.39 -6.36
N SER A 11 -21.26 -1.27 -5.41
CA SER A 11 -20.33 -2.30 -4.92
C SER A 11 -21.00 -3.67 -4.91
N GLN A 12 -20.29 -4.68 -5.38
CA GLN A 12 -20.66 -6.09 -5.23
C GLN A 12 -19.59 -6.79 -4.37
N THR A 13 -20.02 -7.75 -3.56
CA THR A 13 -19.09 -8.64 -2.83
C THR A 13 -19.33 -10.06 -3.31
N ILE A 14 -18.33 -10.66 -3.95
CA ILE A 14 -18.36 -12.03 -4.44
C ILE A 14 -17.71 -12.90 -3.37
N ARG A 15 -18.49 -13.81 -2.79
CA ARG A 15 -18.01 -14.74 -1.76
C ARG A 15 -17.70 -16.08 -2.43
N MET A 16 -16.44 -16.48 -2.37
CA MET A 16 -15.97 -17.79 -2.82
C MET A 16 -15.54 -18.61 -1.60
N PRO A 17 -15.81 -19.94 -1.56
CA PRO A 17 -15.44 -20.78 -0.43
C PRO A 17 -13.91 -20.90 -0.30
N ALA A 18 -13.42 -21.19 0.92
CA ALA A 18 -11.99 -21.38 1.15
C ALA A 18 -11.40 -22.58 0.37
N SER A 19 -12.24 -23.51 -0.11
CA SER A 19 -11.85 -24.62 -0.96
C SER A 19 -11.71 -24.27 -2.44
N THR A 20 -12.03 -23.03 -2.85
CA THR A 20 -11.88 -22.57 -4.24
C THR A 20 -10.44 -22.75 -4.70
N SER A 21 -10.25 -23.28 -5.91
CA SER A 21 -8.92 -23.46 -6.48
C SER A 21 -8.34 -22.13 -6.98
N GLU A 22 -7.01 -22.07 -7.16
CA GLU A 22 -6.37 -20.91 -7.77
C GLU A 22 -6.94 -20.62 -9.17
N ASP A 23 -7.13 -21.65 -9.99
CA ASP A 23 -7.66 -21.51 -11.36
C ASP A 23 -9.10 -20.98 -11.38
N GLU A 24 -9.95 -21.42 -10.46
CA GLU A 24 -11.32 -20.92 -10.33
C GLU A 24 -11.34 -19.42 -9.97
N LEU A 25 -10.47 -19.00 -9.05
CA LEU A 25 -10.33 -17.59 -8.68
C LEU A 25 -9.77 -16.76 -9.84
N LEU A 26 -8.74 -17.25 -10.54
CA LEU A 26 -8.16 -16.57 -11.69
C LEU A 26 -9.17 -16.41 -12.83
N LYS A 27 -9.96 -17.44 -13.11
CA LYS A 27 -11.06 -17.36 -14.08
C LYS A 27 -12.08 -16.30 -13.68
N LYS A 28 -12.41 -16.22 -12.38
CA LYS A 28 -13.36 -15.19 -11.90
C LYS A 28 -12.81 -13.78 -12.05
N ILE A 29 -11.50 -13.58 -11.83
CA ILE A 29 -10.83 -12.30 -12.04
C ILE A 29 -10.86 -11.92 -13.52
N ASP A 30 -10.58 -12.87 -14.41
CA ASP A 30 -10.63 -12.64 -15.86
C ASP A 30 -12.04 -12.24 -16.34
N GLU A 31 -13.09 -12.89 -15.84
CA GLU A 31 -14.48 -12.48 -16.10
C GLU A 31 -14.71 -11.00 -15.73
N LEU A 32 -14.24 -10.56 -14.55
CA LEU A 32 -14.40 -9.18 -14.06
C LEU A 32 -13.52 -8.17 -14.81
N ASN A 33 -12.33 -8.58 -15.23
CA ASN A 33 -11.46 -7.74 -16.06
C ASN A 33 -12.15 -7.40 -17.38
N ASN A 34 -12.82 -8.38 -18.00
CA ASN A 34 -13.50 -8.21 -19.27
C ASN A 34 -14.90 -7.57 -19.16
N ASP A 35 -15.47 -7.49 -17.95
CA ASP A 35 -16.74 -6.80 -17.72
C ASP A 35 -16.58 -5.27 -17.76
N LYS A 36 -17.19 -4.63 -18.75
CA LYS A 36 -17.17 -3.17 -18.94
C LYS A 36 -17.94 -2.39 -17.88
N THR A 37 -18.75 -3.06 -17.06
CA THR A 37 -19.50 -2.45 -15.95
C THR A 37 -18.72 -2.41 -14.64
N VAL A 38 -17.54 -3.06 -14.60
CA VAL A 38 -16.66 -3.12 -13.44
C VAL A 38 -15.48 -2.18 -13.63
N ASP A 39 -15.42 -1.12 -12.81
CA ASP A 39 -14.32 -0.14 -12.84
C ASP A 39 -13.15 -0.52 -11.93
N GLY A 40 -13.40 -1.32 -10.89
CA GLY A 40 -12.41 -1.64 -9.86
C GLY A 40 -12.59 -3.03 -9.27
N ILE A 41 -11.47 -3.71 -9.04
CA ILE A 41 -11.39 -5.07 -8.50
C ILE A 41 -10.43 -5.04 -7.30
N LEU A 42 -10.91 -5.57 -6.18
CA LEU A 42 -10.15 -5.76 -4.96
C LEU A 42 -10.26 -7.22 -4.53
N ILE A 43 -9.12 -7.83 -4.20
CA ILE A 43 -9.06 -9.19 -3.67
C ILE A 43 -8.73 -9.10 -2.18
N GLN A 44 -9.65 -9.57 -1.33
CA GLN A 44 -9.43 -9.56 0.11
C GLN A 44 -8.30 -10.53 0.49
N LEU A 45 -7.17 -9.99 0.94
CA LEU A 45 -6.06 -10.74 1.51
C LEU A 45 -6.22 -10.95 3.03
N PRO A 46 -5.65 -12.01 3.63
CA PRO A 46 -4.89 -13.08 2.97
C PRO A 46 -5.81 -14.06 2.20
N VAL A 47 -5.28 -14.66 1.14
CA VAL A 47 -5.91 -15.80 0.46
C VAL A 47 -5.53 -17.12 1.16
N PRO A 48 -6.28 -18.22 0.94
CA PRO A 48 -5.88 -19.55 1.42
C PRO A 48 -4.46 -19.96 0.98
N GLU A 49 -3.77 -20.79 1.78
CA GLU A 49 -2.36 -21.14 1.56
C GLU A 49 -2.07 -21.82 0.22
N HIS A 50 -3.05 -22.53 -0.36
CA HIS A 50 -2.91 -23.18 -1.67
C HIS A 50 -3.06 -22.21 -2.86
N ILE A 51 -3.32 -20.92 -2.61
CA ILE A 51 -3.43 -19.87 -3.62
C ILE A 51 -2.25 -18.91 -3.50
N SER A 52 -1.62 -18.60 -4.63
CA SER A 52 -0.57 -17.59 -4.68
C SER A 52 -1.14 -16.18 -4.70
N GLU A 53 -0.96 -15.43 -3.61
CA GLU A 53 -1.29 -13.99 -3.55
C GLU A 53 -0.71 -13.22 -4.73
N ARG A 54 0.55 -13.52 -5.11
CA ARG A 54 1.22 -12.84 -6.21
C ARG A 54 0.49 -13.07 -7.53
N LYS A 55 0.15 -14.32 -7.87
CA LYS A 55 -0.55 -14.61 -9.12
C LYS A 55 -1.91 -13.94 -9.16
N VAL A 56 -2.67 -14.00 -8.06
CA VAL A 56 -3.98 -13.37 -7.93
C VAL A 56 -3.89 -11.85 -8.11
N CYS A 57 -2.94 -11.18 -7.46
CA CYS A 57 -2.75 -9.73 -7.63
C CYS A 57 -2.31 -9.37 -9.07
N GLN A 58 -1.55 -10.23 -9.74
CA GLN A 58 -1.14 -9.99 -11.14
C GLN A 58 -2.24 -10.33 -12.17
N ALA A 59 -3.27 -11.07 -11.76
CA ALA A 59 -4.38 -11.40 -12.65
C ALA A 59 -5.35 -10.22 -12.83
N VAL A 60 -5.39 -9.28 -11.88
CA VAL A 60 -6.24 -8.08 -11.98
C VAL A 60 -5.67 -7.12 -13.02
N ASP A 61 -6.49 -6.62 -13.95
CA ASP A 61 -6.05 -5.59 -14.89
C ASP A 61 -5.48 -4.38 -14.12
N PRO A 62 -4.27 -3.90 -14.42
CA PRO A 62 -3.65 -2.77 -13.71
C PRO A 62 -4.56 -1.52 -13.63
N ARG A 63 -5.44 -1.32 -14.62
CA ARG A 63 -6.35 -0.18 -14.69
C ARG A 63 -7.59 -0.35 -13.80
N LYS A 64 -7.84 -1.56 -13.31
CA LYS A 64 -8.92 -1.90 -12.36
C LYS A 64 -8.39 -2.28 -10.98
N ASP A 65 -7.08 -2.35 -10.79
CA ASP A 65 -6.43 -2.72 -9.54
C ASP A 65 -6.47 -1.56 -8.53
N VAL A 66 -7.59 -1.43 -7.83
CA VAL A 66 -7.82 -0.36 -6.84
C VAL A 66 -6.98 -0.53 -5.57
N ASP A 67 -6.35 -1.69 -5.38
CA ASP A 67 -5.37 -1.91 -4.30
C ASP A 67 -3.95 -1.47 -4.68
N GLY A 68 -3.65 -1.30 -5.97
CA GLY A 68 -2.33 -0.90 -6.46
C GLY A 68 -1.25 -1.97 -6.27
N PHE A 69 -1.61 -3.26 -6.20
CA PHE A 69 -0.66 -4.38 -6.00
C PHE A 69 -0.17 -5.04 -7.28
N HIS A 70 -0.75 -4.70 -8.43
CA HIS A 70 -0.26 -5.13 -9.73
C HIS A 70 1.17 -4.59 -9.95
N LEU A 71 2.09 -5.40 -10.50
CA LEU A 71 3.49 -4.99 -10.65
C LEU A 71 3.67 -3.78 -11.55
N THR A 72 2.81 -3.62 -12.56
CA THR A 72 2.73 -2.39 -13.36
C THR A 72 2.46 -1.16 -12.49
N ASN A 73 1.52 -1.24 -11.53
CA ASN A 73 1.18 -0.12 -10.67
C ASN A 73 2.30 0.18 -9.67
N ILE A 74 2.91 -0.85 -9.10
CA ILE A 74 4.09 -0.70 -8.23
C ILE A 74 5.30 -0.15 -9.00
N GLY A 75 5.53 -0.61 -10.23
CA GLY A 75 6.63 -0.15 -11.08
C GLY A 75 6.45 1.33 -11.46
N LYS A 76 5.24 1.73 -11.83
CA LYS A 76 4.92 3.15 -12.05
C LYS A 76 5.12 3.99 -10.79
N LEU A 77 4.69 3.49 -9.62
CA LEU A 77 4.90 4.16 -8.34
C LEU A 77 6.39 4.37 -8.05
N THR A 78 7.24 3.36 -8.31
CA THR A 78 8.69 3.49 -8.12
C THR A 78 9.34 4.49 -9.07
N CYS A 79 8.72 4.74 -10.23
CA CYS A 79 9.16 5.74 -11.20
C CYS A 79 8.44 7.09 -11.05
N ASN A 80 7.62 7.27 -10.00
CA ASN A 80 6.82 8.47 -9.75
C ASN A 80 5.89 8.86 -10.91
N LEU A 81 5.36 7.85 -11.60
CA LEU A 81 4.35 8.00 -12.66
C LEU A 81 2.94 7.85 -12.10
N ASP A 82 1.95 8.42 -12.78
CA ASP A 82 0.54 8.31 -12.37
C ASP A 82 0.06 6.84 -12.39
N THR A 83 -0.54 6.42 -11.27
CA THR A 83 -0.87 5.01 -11.00
C THR A 83 -1.80 4.85 -9.80
N PHE A 84 -2.40 3.66 -9.66
CA PHE A 84 -3.02 3.26 -8.41
C PHE A 84 -1.96 3.05 -7.33
N VAL A 85 -2.05 3.84 -6.28
CA VAL A 85 -1.17 3.78 -5.10
C VAL A 85 -1.83 2.91 -4.04
N PRO A 86 -1.08 2.01 -3.36
CA PRO A 86 -1.60 1.25 -2.23
C PRO A 86 -2.37 2.08 -1.21
N CYS A 87 -3.64 1.72 -0.99
CA CYS A 87 -4.61 2.53 -0.25
C CYS A 87 -4.12 2.96 1.15
N THR A 88 -3.43 2.07 1.87
CA THR A 88 -2.90 2.41 3.21
C THR A 88 -1.79 3.45 3.14
N ALA A 89 -0.91 3.36 2.13
CA ALA A 89 0.16 4.32 1.95
C ALA A 89 -0.39 5.70 1.60
N LEU A 90 -1.34 5.74 0.66
CA LEU A 90 -2.03 6.98 0.30
C LEU A 90 -2.81 7.57 1.50
N GLY A 91 -3.44 6.73 2.31
CA GLY A 91 -4.11 7.14 3.55
C GLY A 91 -3.16 7.79 4.56
N VAL A 92 -1.95 7.24 4.76
CA VAL A 92 -0.93 7.85 5.64
C VAL A 92 -0.50 9.22 5.11
N ILE A 93 -0.25 9.34 3.81
CA ILE A 93 0.07 10.63 3.18
C ILE A 93 -1.06 11.64 3.38
N GLU A 94 -2.31 11.23 3.18
CA GLU A 94 -3.47 12.12 3.35
C GLU A 94 -3.65 12.56 4.80
N LEU A 95 -3.38 11.68 5.78
CA LEU A 95 -3.38 12.03 7.19
C LEU A 95 -2.31 13.10 7.51
N LEU A 96 -1.09 12.95 7.00
CA LEU A 96 -0.02 13.94 7.19
C LEU A 96 -0.44 15.30 6.60
N LYS A 97 -0.97 15.31 5.37
CA LYS A 97 -1.44 16.53 4.68
C LYS A 97 -2.55 17.23 5.46
N ARG A 98 -3.61 16.51 5.83
CA ARG A 98 -4.76 17.07 6.55
C ARG A 98 -4.44 17.47 7.99
N SER A 99 -3.39 16.90 8.57
CA SER A 99 -2.87 17.30 9.88
C SER A 99 -1.86 18.45 9.80
N HIS A 100 -1.60 18.98 8.60
CA HIS A 100 -0.62 20.05 8.36
C HIS A 100 0.81 19.71 8.84
N ILE A 101 1.17 18.42 8.84
CA ILE A 101 2.52 17.97 9.19
C ILE A 101 3.43 18.18 7.97
N LYS A 102 4.43 19.05 8.12
CA LYS A 102 5.41 19.32 7.05
C LYS A 102 6.33 18.12 6.85
N THR A 103 6.54 17.71 5.61
CA THR A 103 7.45 16.61 5.23
C THR A 103 8.71 17.07 4.49
N PHE A 104 8.65 18.22 3.82
CA PHE A 104 9.77 18.77 3.04
C PHE A 104 11.02 18.93 3.89
N GLY A 105 12.10 18.26 3.52
CA GLY A 105 13.39 18.26 4.22
C GLY A 105 13.36 17.60 5.60
N LYS A 106 12.30 16.90 5.98
CA LYS A 106 12.16 16.27 7.30
C LYS A 106 12.70 14.85 7.35
N ASN A 107 13.20 14.46 8.51
CA ASN A 107 13.66 13.10 8.78
C ASN A 107 12.46 12.22 9.13
N VAL A 108 12.18 11.22 8.30
CA VAL A 108 11.08 10.28 8.52
C VAL A 108 11.63 8.87 8.68
N VAL A 109 11.27 8.22 9.79
CA VAL A 109 11.59 6.80 10.02
C VAL A 109 10.36 5.97 9.73
N VAL A 110 10.46 5.10 8.72
CA VAL A 110 9.43 4.11 8.40
C VAL A 110 9.87 2.76 8.96
N CYS A 111 9.12 2.25 9.94
CA CYS A 111 9.36 0.95 10.54
C CYS A 111 8.46 -0.10 9.87
N GLY A 112 9.06 -0.99 9.09
CA GLY A 112 8.35 -2.03 8.33
C GLY A 112 8.57 -1.84 6.83
N ARG A 113 8.88 -2.94 6.14
CA ARG A 113 9.23 -2.96 4.71
C ARG A 113 8.28 -3.82 3.88
N SER A 114 7.04 -4.01 4.33
CA SER A 114 6.07 -4.79 3.58
C SER A 114 5.84 -4.15 2.21
N LYS A 115 5.64 -4.99 1.19
CA LYS A 115 5.49 -4.54 -0.21
C LYS A 115 4.25 -3.69 -0.42
N ASN A 116 3.21 -3.88 0.40
CA ASN A 116 1.91 -3.23 0.29
C ASN A 116 1.74 -1.99 1.19
N VAL A 117 2.61 -1.80 2.19
CA VAL A 117 2.47 -0.67 3.14
C VAL A 117 3.79 0.08 3.32
N GLY A 118 4.78 -0.57 3.94
CA GLY A 118 6.02 0.11 4.33
C GLY A 118 6.82 0.66 3.14
N LEU A 119 7.00 -0.15 2.10
CA LEU A 119 7.71 0.25 0.89
C LEU A 119 6.98 1.40 0.16
N PRO A 120 5.68 1.29 -0.20
CA PRO A 120 4.94 2.38 -0.83
C PRO A 120 4.95 3.69 -0.03
N ILE A 121 4.84 3.63 1.30
CA ILE A 121 4.97 4.82 2.16
C ILE A 121 6.34 5.47 1.98
N SER A 122 7.43 4.68 2.02
CA SER A 122 8.77 5.23 1.81
C SER A 122 8.95 5.84 0.42
N LEU A 123 8.37 5.21 -0.62
CA LEU A 123 8.47 5.69 -2.00
C LEU A 123 7.80 7.06 -2.17
N LEU A 124 6.59 7.23 -1.66
CA LEU A 124 5.87 8.51 -1.71
C LEU A 124 6.58 9.59 -0.89
N LEU A 125 7.09 9.23 0.28
CA LEU A 125 7.68 10.20 1.20
C LEU A 125 8.96 10.84 0.68
N HIS A 126 9.88 10.03 0.14
CA HIS A 126 11.20 10.52 -0.28
C HIS A 126 11.21 11.13 -1.69
N ALA A 127 10.18 10.85 -2.49
CA ALA A 127 10.14 11.26 -3.88
C ALA A 127 10.06 12.79 -4.08
N ASP A 128 10.48 13.22 -5.27
CA ASP A 128 10.43 14.61 -5.72
C ASP A 128 8.99 15.09 -5.93
N ALA A 129 8.66 16.27 -5.43
CA ALA A 129 7.33 16.86 -5.54
C ALA A 129 6.97 17.33 -6.96
N ARG A 130 7.93 17.36 -7.89
CA ARG A 130 7.77 17.83 -9.27
C ARG A 130 7.47 16.71 -10.26
N ASN A 131 7.50 15.45 -9.84
CA ASN A 131 7.17 14.31 -10.69
C ASN A 131 5.67 14.23 -11.00
N GLU A 132 5.30 13.41 -11.99
CA GLU A 132 3.90 13.21 -12.41
C GLU A 132 3.01 12.77 -11.25
N LEU A 133 3.49 11.83 -10.43
CA LEU A 133 2.95 11.56 -9.10
C LEU A 133 3.81 12.30 -8.06
N PRO A 134 3.30 13.42 -7.48
CA PRO A 134 4.09 14.26 -6.59
C PRO A 134 4.49 13.53 -5.30
N GLY A 135 5.79 13.51 -5.01
CA GLY A 135 6.32 13.05 -3.75
C GLY A 135 6.25 14.11 -2.63
N HIS A 136 7.01 13.88 -1.56
CA HIS A 136 6.93 14.64 -0.32
C HIS A 136 8.27 15.16 0.22
N GLU A 137 9.35 14.97 -0.54
CA GLU A 137 10.67 15.61 -0.30
C GLU A 137 11.24 15.34 1.10
N ALA A 138 10.91 14.19 1.70
CA ALA A 138 11.41 13.79 3.01
C ALA A 138 12.72 13.00 2.90
N THR A 139 13.59 13.12 3.90
CA THR A 139 14.69 12.17 4.08
C THR A 139 14.16 10.94 4.81
N VAL A 140 14.10 9.79 4.14
CA VAL A 140 13.45 8.59 4.67
C VAL A 140 14.46 7.51 5.08
N ILE A 141 14.31 6.99 6.30
CA ILE A 141 15.07 5.84 6.81
C ILE A 141 14.10 4.66 6.96
N LEU A 142 14.38 3.56 6.28
CA LEU A 142 13.55 2.35 6.31
C LEU A 142 14.13 1.32 7.29
N CYS A 143 13.51 1.19 8.47
CA CYS A 143 13.85 0.16 9.44
C CYS A 143 13.01 -1.11 9.24
N HIS A 144 13.54 -2.27 9.62
CA HIS A 144 12.86 -3.56 9.50
C HIS A 144 13.27 -4.53 10.61
N ARG A 145 12.75 -5.76 10.56
CA ARG A 145 12.98 -6.80 11.58
C ARG A 145 14.45 -7.17 11.88
N ASN A 146 15.38 -6.74 11.03
CA ASN A 146 16.82 -7.00 11.19
C ASN A 146 17.60 -5.71 11.51
N THR A 147 16.92 -4.57 11.64
CA THR A 147 17.56 -3.35 12.15
C THR A 147 17.87 -3.57 13.63
N PRO A 148 19.13 -3.46 14.07
CA PRO A 148 19.47 -3.62 15.48
C PRO A 148 18.70 -2.63 16.36
N PRO A 149 18.30 -3.01 17.60
CA PRO A 149 17.55 -2.12 18.49
C PRO A 149 18.22 -0.78 18.78
N GLU A 150 19.55 -0.76 18.89
CA GLU A 150 20.37 0.42 19.11
C GLU A 150 20.31 1.39 17.91
N GLU A 151 20.38 0.85 16.68
CA GLU A 151 20.23 1.61 15.44
C GLU A 151 18.80 2.14 15.28
N LEU A 152 17.80 1.31 15.54
CA LEU A 152 16.40 1.74 15.53
C LEU A 152 16.18 2.91 16.51
N THR A 153 16.74 2.82 17.72
CA THR A 153 16.67 3.88 18.72
C THR A 153 17.40 5.14 18.25
N PHE A 154 18.58 4.97 17.64
CA PHE A 154 19.38 6.06 17.10
C PHE A 154 18.62 6.87 16.04
N PHE A 155 17.99 6.18 15.08
CA PHE A 155 17.20 6.83 14.02
C PHE A 155 15.89 7.42 14.57
N ALA A 156 15.16 6.67 15.40
CA ALA A 156 13.89 7.13 15.96
C ALA A 156 14.05 8.42 16.77
N LYS A 157 15.14 8.58 17.55
CA LYS A 157 15.43 9.81 18.31
C LYS A 157 15.70 11.05 17.44
N ARG A 158 16.03 10.86 16.15
CA ARG A 158 16.36 11.93 15.20
C ARG A 158 15.25 12.22 14.20
N ALA A 159 14.17 11.45 14.26
CA ALA A 159 13.06 11.55 13.34
C ALA A 159 12.14 12.72 13.73
N ASP A 160 11.78 13.56 12.76
CA ASP A 160 10.65 14.47 12.89
C ASP A 160 9.32 13.69 12.85
N ILE A 161 9.27 12.59 12.09
CA ILE A 161 8.08 11.74 11.90
C ILE A 161 8.47 10.27 12.00
N ILE A 162 7.72 9.49 12.77
CA ILE A 162 7.86 8.03 12.82
C ILE A 162 6.58 7.38 12.33
N ILE A 163 6.68 6.51 11.33
CA ILE A 163 5.57 5.71 10.80
C ILE A 163 5.85 4.24 11.10
N SER A 164 4.98 3.58 11.87
CA SER A 164 5.14 2.16 12.21
C SER A 164 4.09 1.29 11.52
N ALA A 165 4.57 0.37 10.68
CA ALA A 165 3.80 -0.60 9.92
C ALA A 165 4.34 -2.03 10.10
N THR A 166 4.69 -2.39 11.34
CA THR A 166 5.36 -3.68 11.66
C THR A 166 4.41 -4.77 12.17
N GLY A 167 3.17 -4.43 12.54
CA GLY A 167 2.26 -5.35 13.24
C GLY A 167 2.73 -5.77 14.63
N THR A 168 3.80 -5.15 15.17
CA THR A 168 4.38 -5.52 16.46
C THR A 168 4.00 -4.50 17.52
N LYS A 169 3.33 -4.96 18.59
CA LYS A 169 2.96 -4.09 19.72
C LYS A 169 4.22 -3.55 20.40
N ARG A 170 4.20 -2.27 20.78
CA ARG A 170 5.31 -1.58 21.48
C ARG A 170 6.66 -1.67 20.75
N TYR A 171 6.63 -1.66 19.41
CA TYR A 171 7.84 -1.65 18.58
C TYR A 171 8.64 -0.37 18.74
N VAL A 172 7.94 0.78 18.79
CA VAL A 172 8.51 2.08 19.12
C VAL A 172 8.07 2.42 20.55
N LYS A 173 9.02 2.85 21.39
CA LYS A 173 8.78 3.20 22.80
C LYS A 173 9.36 4.58 23.08
N ILE A 174 8.66 5.32 23.94
CA ILE A 174 9.22 6.51 24.59
C ILE A 174 10.02 5.97 25.78
N ASN A 175 11.29 6.35 25.85
CA ASN A 175 12.11 6.09 27.05
C ASN A 175 11.70 7.01 28.18
#